data_AF-A0A1B6IMU7-F1
#
_entry.id   AF-A0A1B6IMU7-F1
#
_cell.length_a   1.000
_cell.length_b   1.000
_cell.length_c   1.000
_cell.angle_alpha   90.00
_cell.angle_beta   90.00
_cell.angle_gamma   90.00
#
_symmetry.space_group_name_H-M   'P 1'
#
loop_
_entity.id
_entity.type
_entity.pdbx_description
1 polymer ?
#
loop_
_entity_poly.entity_id
_entity_poly.type
_entity_poly.pdbx_seq_one_letter_code
_entity_poly.pdbx_strand_id
1 'polypeptide(L)'
;SKKEANKNGVFITRRDQLQSLDVNNTDYVLGLFQSGNMKYNKHVEENEQPTLSEMTKLAIKMLQKDADGFVLFVEGGLIDIAHHENKAHLALDETVELHKAVKVALEMTHDNETLIVVTADHAHTLNFNGYPKRGGDILTYVQSTKDLIAYSTLSYANGPNTPRFDPQGEGQYNIIDDKRDKPDYTFQTINLLPSGTHDGQDVTVFANGPWAHLLVGNYEQTVIPYVMGYAAQIGPAAKAFNLGSQ
;
A
#
# COMPACT_ATOMS: atom_id res chain seq x y z
N SER A 1 -21.28 28.25 -3.01
CA SER A 1 -19.83 27.95 -2.77
C SER A 1 -19.59 27.63 -1.28
N LYS A 2 -18.50 26.94 -0.90
CA LYS A 2 -18.17 26.71 0.54
C LYS A 2 -18.08 28.01 1.34
N LYS A 3 -17.73 29.12 0.66
CA LYS A 3 -17.71 30.49 1.20
C LYS A 3 -19.11 31.03 1.51
N GLU A 4 -20.12 30.68 0.71
CA GLU A 4 -21.53 31.01 0.98
C GLU A 4 -22.13 30.17 2.12
N ALA A 5 -21.58 28.98 2.38
CA ALA A 5 -22.02 28.10 3.47
C ALA A 5 -21.32 28.37 4.82
N ASN A 6 -20.48 29.43 4.90
CA ASN A 6 -19.66 29.77 6.07
C ASN A 6 -18.82 28.59 6.60
N LYS A 7 -18.30 27.75 5.69
CA LYS A 7 -17.48 26.57 6.02
C LYS A 7 -16.00 26.91 6.03
N ASN A 8 -15.28 26.45 7.05
CA ASN A 8 -13.84 26.67 7.20
C ASN A 8 -13.03 25.62 6.44
N GLY A 9 -12.29 26.06 5.42
CA GLY A 9 -11.40 25.21 4.62
C GLY A 9 -9.94 25.54 4.90
N VAL A 10 -9.12 24.52 5.18
CA VAL A 10 -7.69 24.67 5.45
C VAL A 10 -6.87 23.92 4.38
N PHE A 11 -5.81 24.56 3.90
CA PHE A 11 -4.82 23.96 3.00
C PHE A 11 -3.50 23.78 3.76
N ILE A 12 -2.96 22.56 3.74
CA ILE A 12 -1.72 22.19 4.45
C ILE A 12 -0.74 21.53 3.48
N THR A 13 0.55 21.81 3.65
CA THR A 13 1.62 21.30 2.78
C THR A 13 2.78 20.70 3.54
N ARG A 14 2.74 20.69 4.88
CA ARG A 14 3.79 20.15 5.74
C ARG A 14 3.24 19.27 6.85
N ARG A 15 4.11 18.40 7.38
CA ARG A 15 3.78 17.48 8.47
C ARG A 15 3.37 18.21 9.77
N ASP A 16 4.07 19.28 10.13
CA ASP A 16 3.77 20.07 11.34
C ASP A 16 2.35 20.67 11.28
N GLN A 17 1.92 21.13 10.10
CA GLN A 17 0.57 21.65 9.88
C GLN A 17 -0.49 20.55 9.99
N LEU A 18 -0.19 19.33 9.51
CA LEU A 18 -1.07 18.17 9.71
C LEU A 18 -1.21 17.84 11.20
N GLN A 19 -0.11 17.81 11.93
CA GLN A 19 -0.08 17.44 13.36
C GLN A 19 -0.75 18.48 14.26
N SER A 20 -0.66 19.75 13.91
CA SER A 20 -1.24 20.87 14.68
C SER A 20 -2.62 21.32 14.22
N LEU A 21 -3.23 20.65 13.23
CA LEU A 21 -4.53 21.04 12.70
C LEU A 21 -5.62 20.96 13.78
N ASP A 22 -6.34 22.07 13.97
CA ASP A 22 -7.53 22.11 14.81
C ASP A 22 -8.72 21.47 14.07
N VAL A 23 -8.91 20.18 14.33
CA VAL A 23 -9.99 19.38 13.76
C VAL A 23 -11.37 19.94 14.11
N ASN A 24 -11.57 20.49 15.31
CA ASN A 24 -12.89 20.95 15.77
C ASN A 24 -13.36 22.19 15.00
N ASN A 25 -12.43 23.04 14.61
CA ASN A 25 -12.72 24.29 13.91
C ASN A 25 -12.52 24.21 12.38
N THR A 26 -12.19 23.04 11.81
CA THR A 26 -11.93 22.88 10.37
C THR A 26 -13.01 22.02 9.71
N ASP A 27 -13.80 22.54 8.78
CA ASP A 27 -14.81 21.74 8.05
C ASP A 27 -14.20 20.92 6.90
N TYR A 28 -13.20 21.48 6.21
CA TYR A 28 -12.56 20.83 5.06
C TYR A 28 -11.05 20.99 5.13
N VAL A 29 -10.31 19.95 4.76
CA VAL A 29 -8.85 20.00 4.64
C VAL A 29 -8.42 19.48 3.26
N LEU A 30 -7.48 20.17 2.63
CA LEU A 30 -6.71 19.66 1.50
C LEU A 30 -5.23 19.63 1.91
N GLY A 31 -4.65 18.43 1.96
CA GLY A 31 -3.23 18.23 2.22
C GLY A 31 -2.49 17.84 0.96
N LEU A 32 -1.53 18.64 0.51
CA LEU A 32 -0.63 18.31 -0.61
C LEU A 32 0.82 18.49 -0.15
N PHE A 33 1.49 17.38 0.15
CA PHE A 33 2.78 17.39 0.84
C PHE A 33 4.00 17.29 -0.09
N GLN A 34 3.79 17.00 -1.37
CA GLN A 34 4.81 17.00 -2.42
C GLN A 34 4.22 17.54 -3.73
N SER A 35 5.06 17.93 -4.68
CA SER A 35 4.65 18.42 -6.00
C SER A 35 4.19 17.32 -6.96
N GLY A 36 4.57 16.07 -6.69
CA GLY A 36 4.13 14.86 -7.37
C GLY A 36 3.86 13.77 -6.34
N ASN A 37 4.42 12.58 -6.57
CA ASN A 37 4.35 11.51 -5.59
C ASN A 37 5.03 11.91 -4.27
N MET A 38 4.50 11.40 -3.16
CA MET A 38 5.20 11.47 -1.88
C MET A 38 6.51 10.69 -1.95
N LYS A 39 7.46 11.00 -1.06
CA LYS A 39 8.68 10.19 -0.95
C LYS A 39 8.37 8.83 -0.32
N TYR A 40 9.15 7.81 -0.69
CA TYR A 40 9.19 6.54 0.03
C TYR A 40 9.44 6.78 1.52
N ASN A 41 8.77 6.04 2.39
CA ASN A 41 8.85 6.09 3.84
C ASN A 41 10.30 5.96 4.35
N LYS A 42 11.13 5.09 3.73
CA LYS A 42 12.58 5.00 4.03
C LYS A 42 13.40 6.25 3.69
N HIS A 43 12.89 7.13 2.83
CA HIS A 43 13.60 8.31 2.31
C HIS A 43 13.09 9.63 2.90
N VAL A 44 12.15 9.57 3.85
CA VAL A 44 11.60 10.75 4.51
C VAL A 44 12.57 11.23 5.59
N GLU A 45 13.04 12.47 5.45
CA GLU A 45 13.76 13.16 6.53
C GLU A 45 12.79 13.66 7.60
N GLU A 46 13.30 13.93 8.80
CA GLU A 46 12.47 14.39 9.91
C GLU A 46 11.68 15.66 9.55
N ASN A 47 10.35 15.61 9.74
CA ASN A 47 9.39 16.69 9.46
C ASN A 47 9.17 17.07 7.99
N GLU A 48 9.71 16.30 7.05
CA GLU A 48 9.54 16.59 5.62
C GLU A 48 8.12 16.35 5.11
N GLN A 49 7.54 15.20 5.43
CA GLN A 49 6.18 14.82 5.04
C GLN A 49 5.50 13.94 6.10
N PRO A 50 4.17 13.93 6.21
CA PRO A 50 3.48 12.99 7.07
C PRO A 50 3.56 11.57 6.52
N THR A 51 3.51 10.59 7.42
CA THR A 51 3.36 9.17 7.09
C THR A 51 1.92 8.87 6.64
N LEU A 52 1.71 7.74 5.94
CA LEU A 52 0.36 7.28 5.58
C LEU A 52 -0.51 7.05 6.83
N SER A 53 0.09 6.53 7.89
CA SER A 53 -0.55 6.36 9.19
C SER A 53 -1.01 7.70 9.80
N GLU A 54 -0.18 8.74 9.74
CA GLU A 54 -0.53 10.09 10.22
C GLU A 54 -1.66 10.72 9.39
N MET A 55 -1.62 10.58 8.06
CA MET A 55 -2.68 11.05 7.18
C MET A 55 -4.00 10.33 7.44
N THR A 56 -3.96 9.00 7.60
CA THR A 56 -5.13 8.19 7.94
C THR A 56 -5.76 8.63 9.26
N LYS A 57 -4.93 8.84 10.30
CA LYS A 57 -5.37 9.34 11.60
C LYS A 57 -6.08 10.69 11.49
N LEU A 58 -5.52 11.64 10.73
CA LEU A 58 -6.16 12.94 10.55
C LEU A 58 -7.48 12.80 9.79
N ALA A 59 -7.49 12.02 8.70
CA ALA A 59 -8.68 11.81 7.88
C ALA A 59 -9.83 11.24 8.70
N ILE A 60 -9.58 10.19 9.51
CA ILE A 60 -10.59 9.61 10.40
C ILE A 60 -11.11 10.65 11.39
N LYS A 61 -10.23 11.43 12.04
CA LYS A 61 -10.66 12.50 12.96
C LYS A 61 -11.55 13.54 12.30
N MET A 62 -11.23 13.91 11.06
CA MET A 62 -12.00 14.89 10.29
C MET A 62 -13.38 14.35 9.90
N LEU A 63 -13.42 13.09 9.45
CA LEU A 63 -14.61 12.44 8.91
C LEU A 63 -15.57 11.95 10.01
N GLN A 64 -15.07 11.52 11.17
CA GLN A 64 -15.89 11.09 12.32
C GLN A 64 -16.78 12.19 12.92
N LYS A 65 -16.62 13.44 12.48
CA LYS A 65 -17.51 14.53 12.88
C LYS A 65 -18.89 14.45 12.23
N ASP A 66 -19.03 13.68 11.15
CA ASP A 66 -20.32 13.43 10.52
C ASP A 66 -21.00 12.23 11.19
N ALA A 67 -22.19 12.46 11.74
CA ALA A 67 -22.97 11.43 12.42
C ALA A 67 -23.62 10.44 11.44
N ASP A 68 -23.73 10.80 10.15
CA ASP A 68 -24.27 9.92 9.11
C ASP A 68 -23.20 8.93 8.59
N GLY A 69 -21.96 9.05 9.06
CA GLY A 69 -20.83 8.19 8.71
C GLY A 69 -19.97 8.73 7.57
N PHE A 70 -19.01 7.93 7.10
CA PHE A 70 -18.07 8.35 6.07
C PHE A 70 -17.57 7.19 5.22
N VAL A 71 -17.05 7.54 4.04
CA VAL A 71 -16.20 6.66 3.22
C VAL A 71 -14.79 7.23 3.23
N LEU A 72 -13.81 6.39 3.53
CA LEU A 72 -12.40 6.74 3.49
C LEU A 72 -11.66 5.76 2.59
N PHE A 73 -10.90 6.32 1.64
CA PHE A 73 -9.97 5.57 0.79
C PHE A 73 -8.54 5.90 1.23
N VAL A 74 -7.74 4.86 1.49
CA VAL A 74 -6.34 4.95 1.90
C VAL A 74 -5.53 4.06 0.98
N GLU A 75 -4.50 4.63 0.34
CA GLU A 75 -3.71 3.94 -0.67
C GLU A 75 -2.23 3.92 -0.29
N GLY A 76 -1.62 2.74 -0.30
CA GLY A 76 -0.17 2.55 -0.22
C GLY A 76 0.48 2.60 -1.60
N GLY A 77 0.25 3.68 -2.37
CA GLY A 77 0.54 3.71 -3.81
C GLY A 77 2.02 3.56 -4.19
N LEU A 78 2.95 3.84 -3.27
CA LEU A 78 4.39 3.68 -3.52
C LEU A 78 4.87 2.23 -3.51
N ILE A 79 4.04 1.28 -3.04
CA ILE A 79 4.32 -0.16 -3.16
C ILE A 79 4.51 -0.53 -4.64
N ASP A 80 3.61 -0.06 -5.50
CA ASP A 80 3.61 -0.26 -6.94
C ASP A 80 4.87 0.31 -7.61
N ILE A 81 5.18 1.58 -7.31
CA ILE A 81 6.34 2.26 -7.88
C ILE A 81 7.65 1.56 -7.49
N ALA A 82 7.77 1.11 -6.24
CA ALA A 82 8.94 0.37 -5.80
C ALA A 82 9.10 -0.98 -6.52
N HIS A 83 7.99 -1.66 -6.84
CA HIS A 83 8.03 -2.88 -7.65
C HIS A 83 8.38 -2.61 -9.12
N HIS A 84 7.89 -1.52 -9.71
CA HIS A 84 8.34 -1.07 -11.04
C HIS A 84 9.86 -0.83 -11.10
N GLU A 85 10.45 -0.35 -10.00
CA GLU A 85 11.90 -0.15 -9.87
C GLU A 85 12.67 -1.42 -9.44
N ASN A 86 12.00 -2.56 -9.25
CA ASN A 86 12.54 -3.80 -8.66
C ASN A 86 13.21 -3.59 -7.29
N LYS A 87 12.79 -2.60 -6.52
CA LYS A 87 13.32 -2.28 -5.19
C LYS A 87 12.46 -2.92 -4.11
N ALA A 88 12.61 -4.23 -3.94
CA ALA A 88 11.79 -5.01 -3.01
C ALA A 88 11.88 -4.53 -1.55
N HIS A 89 13.02 -3.98 -1.12
CA HIS A 89 13.13 -3.41 0.23
C HIS A 89 12.17 -2.23 0.42
N LEU A 90 12.13 -1.28 -0.52
CA LEU A 90 11.18 -0.17 -0.47
C LEU A 90 9.73 -0.67 -0.56
N ALA A 91 9.43 -1.58 -1.48
CA ALA A 91 8.07 -2.09 -1.64
C ALA A 91 7.53 -2.76 -0.35
N LEU A 92 8.38 -3.54 0.33
CA LEU A 92 8.03 -4.16 1.62
C LEU A 92 7.91 -3.12 2.74
N ASP A 93 8.76 -2.09 2.78
CA ASP A 93 8.64 -1.02 3.78
C ASP A 93 7.36 -0.18 3.59
N GLU A 94 7.01 0.15 2.35
CA GLU A 94 5.73 0.81 2.02
C GLU A 94 4.54 -0.08 2.40
N THR A 95 4.63 -1.39 2.17
CA THR A 95 3.60 -2.36 2.59
C THR A 95 3.45 -2.38 4.11
N VAL A 96 4.55 -2.29 4.85
CA VAL A 96 4.53 -2.17 6.31
C VAL A 96 3.90 -0.85 6.75
N GLU A 97 4.13 0.25 6.03
CA GLU A 97 3.49 1.54 6.32
C GLU A 97 1.98 1.51 6.07
N LEU A 98 1.52 0.87 4.98
CA LEU A 98 0.09 0.60 4.77
C LEU A 98 -0.51 -0.26 5.89
N HIS A 99 0.21 -1.30 6.34
CA HIS A 99 -0.23 -2.11 7.48
C HIS A 99 -0.42 -1.27 8.76
N LYS A 100 0.47 -0.32 9.04
CA LYS A 100 0.31 0.59 10.19
C LYS A 100 -0.89 1.51 10.01
N ALA A 101 -1.15 2.00 8.79
CA ALA A 101 -2.33 2.81 8.51
C ALA A 101 -3.65 2.02 8.74
N VAL A 102 -3.70 0.76 8.32
CA VAL A 102 -4.81 -0.16 8.62
C VAL A 102 -4.96 -0.35 10.12
N LYS A 103 -3.86 -0.55 10.85
CA LYS A 103 -3.87 -0.65 12.31
C LYS A 103 -4.42 0.61 12.98
N VAL A 104 -4.01 1.79 12.52
CA VAL A 104 -4.57 3.07 13.00
C VAL A 104 -6.08 3.14 12.76
N ALA A 105 -6.56 2.70 11.59
CA ALA A 105 -7.99 2.67 11.31
C ALA A 105 -8.75 1.73 12.26
N LEU A 106 -8.24 0.52 12.48
CA LEU A 106 -8.80 -0.45 13.43
C LEU A 106 -8.84 0.09 14.87
N GLU A 107 -7.80 0.82 15.29
CA GLU A 107 -7.73 1.39 16.65
C GLU A 107 -8.66 2.61 16.84
N MET A 108 -9.07 3.26 15.76
CA MET A 108 -9.84 4.52 15.79
C MET A 108 -11.31 4.35 15.41
N THR A 109 -11.74 3.15 15.02
CA THR A 109 -13.10 2.85 14.61
C THR A 109 -13.63 1.61 15.34
N HIS A 110 -14.95 1.43 15.37
CA HIS A 110 -15.57 0.26 15.98
C HIS A 110 -15.99 -0.75 14.91
N ASP A 111 -15.67 -2.02 15.11
CA ASP A 111 -15.95 -3.11 14.18
C ASP A 111 -17.44 -3.46 14.06
N ASN A 112 -18.29 -2.95 14.96
CA ASN A 112 -19.74 -3.10 14.88
C ASN A 112 -20.41 -2.08 13.93
N GLU A 113 -19.71 -1.00 13.55
CA GLU A 113 -20.24 0.08 12.71
C GLU A 113 -19.36 0.42 11.51
N THR A 114 -18.12 -0.07 11.46
CA THR A 114 -17.16 0.23 10.39
C THR A 114 -16.76 -1.02 9.64
N LEU A 115 -17.00 -1.05 8.33
CA LEU A 115 -16.46 -2.06 7.41
C LEU A 115 -15.10 -1.57 6.88
N ILE A 116 -14.02 -2.24 7.27
CA ILE A 116 -12.67 -2.03 6.72
C ILE A 116 -12.40 -3.15 5.71
N VAL A 117 -12.06 -2.76 4.48
CA VAL A 117 -11.65 -3.67 3.41
C VAL A 117 -10.24 -3.29 2.94
N VAL A 118 -9.34 -4.27 2.88
CA VAL A 118 -7.97 -4.13 2.38
C VAL A 118 -7.81 -5.05 1.18
N THR A 119 -7.36 -4.52 0.05
CA THR A 119 -7.10 -5.26 -1.18
C THR A 119 -5.92 -4.62 -1.92
N ALA A 120 -5.42 -5.30 -2.95
CA ALA A 120 -4.65 -4.65 -4.01
C ALA A 120 -5.53 -4.42 -5.24
N ASP A 121 -5.10 -3.51 -6.11
CA ASP A 121 -5.66 -3.30 -7.44
C ASP A 121 -5.14 -4.33 -8.45
N HIS A 122 -3.86 -4.72 -8.33
CA HIS A 122 -3.21 -5.82 -9.04
C HIS A 122 -1.96 -6.32 -8.29
N ALA A 123 -1.32 -7.38 -8.81
CA ALA A 123 -0.07 -7.90 -8.28
C ALA A 123 1.16 -7.36 -9.03
N HIS A 124 2.34 -7.84 -8.64
CA HIS A 124 3.63 -7.60 -9.30
C HIS A 124 4.42 -8.89 -9.40
N THR A 125 5.41 -8.93 -10.31
CA THR A 125 6.19 -10.15 -10.60
C THR A 125 7.22 -10.53 -9.52
N LEU A 126 7.03 -10.06 -8.27
CA LEU A 126 7.88 -10.38 -7.13
C LEU A 126 7.73 -11.85 -6.76
N ASN A 127 8.86 -12.53 -6.59
CA ASN A 127 8.95 -13.92 -6.18
C ASN A 127 9.76 -14.06 -4.88
N PHE A 128 9.34 -15.02 -4.06
CA PHE A 128 9.99 -15.40 -2.79
C PHE A 128 10.63 -16.78 -2.94
N ASN A 129 11.91 -16.80 -3.24
CA ASN A 129 12.69 -17.98 -3.59
C ASN A 129 13.19 -18.74 -2.34
N GLY A 130 13.40 -20.05 -2.49
CA GLY A 130 13.72 -20.97 -1.41
C GLY A 130 15.08 -21.64 -1.56
N TYR A 131 15.79 -22.02 -0.48
CA TYR A 131 15.27 -22.29 0.87
C TYR A 131 16.06 -21.55 1.99
N PRO A 132 15.77 -20.26 2.28
CA PRO A 132 16.42 -19.54 3.38
C PRO A 132 16.00 -20.10 4.75
N LYS A 133 16.83 -19.87 5.77
CA LYS A 133 16.55 -20.34 7.15
C LYS A 133 15.40 -19.54 7.77
N ARG A 134 14.54 -20.21 8.54
CA ARG A 134 13.50 -19.57 9.34
C ARG A 134 14.10 -18.51 10.27
N GLY A 135 13.50 -17.31 10.29
CA GLY A 135 13.97 -16.17 11.07
C GLY A 135 15.15 -15.40 10.45
N GLY A 136 15.61 -15.79 9.26
CA GLY A 136 16.57 -15.01 8.48
C GLY A 136 15.94 -13.75 7.89
N ASP A 137 16.80 -12.81 7.52
CA ASP A 137 16.39 -11.60 6.79
C ASP A 137 15.80 -11.97 5.42
N ILE A 138 14.66 -11.37 5.07
CA ILE A 138 14.00 -11.61 3.78
C ILE A 138 14.82 -11.08 2.59
N LEU A 139 15.69 -10.09 2.83
CA LEU A 139 16.58 -9.50 1.83
C LEU A 139 17.88 -10.32 1.65
N THR A 140 17.94 -11.53 2.23
CA THR A 140 19.13 -12.40 2.16
C THR A 140 19.27 -13.09 0.81
N TYR A 141 20.43 -13.72 0.60
CA TYR A 141 20.72 -14.61 -0.53
C TYR A 141 20.86 -16.06 -0.07
N VAL A 142 20.80 -16.98 -1.03
CA VAL A 142 21.13 -18.39 -0.88
C VAL A 142 22.21 -18.74 -1.91
N GLN A 143 23.18 -19.57 -1.52
CA GLN A 143 24.25 -20.05 -2.39
C GLN A 143 24.14 -21.57 -2.53
N SER A 144 23.20 -22.02 -3.35
CA SER A 144 22.92 -23.45 -3.57
C SER A 144 22.72 -23.78 -5.04
N THR A 145 23.17 -22.91 -5.95
CA THR A 145 23.13 -23.16 -7.39
C THR A 145 24.24 -24.12 -7.81
N LYS A 146 24.11 -24.73 -9.00
CA LYS A 146 25.09 -25.68 -9.54
C LYS A 146 26.45 -25.05 -9.87
N ASP A 147 26.46 -23.76 -10.16
CA ASP A 147 27.63 -22.94 -10.47
C ASP A 147 28.17 -22.17 -9.25
N LEU A 148 27.58 -22.40 -8.06
CA LEU A 148 27.95 -21.76 -6.79
C LEU A 148 27.76 -20.22 -6.77
N ILE A 149 26.98 -19.66 -7.69
CA ILE A 149 26.59 -18.26 -7.70
C ILE A 149 25.45 -18.02 -6.69
N ALA A 150 25.50 -16.91 -5.94
CA ALA A 150 24.42 -16.54 -5.04
C ALA A 150 23.19 -16.05 -5.82
N TYR A 151 21.98 -16.41 -5.37
CA TYR A 151 20.73 -15.81 -5.81
C TYR A 151 19.95 -15.24 -4.62
N SER A 152 19.18 -14.19 -4.86
CA SER A 152 18.43 -13.53 -3.82
C SER A 152 17.15 -14.31 -3.46
N THR A 153 16.77 -14.25 -2.19
CA THR A 153 15.46 -14.73 -1.70
C THR A 153 14.33 -13.98 -2.40
N LEU A 154 14.52 -12.70 -2.72
CA LEU A 154 13.56 -11.91 -3.50
C LEU A 154 14.08 -11.72 -4.93
N SER A 155 13.23 -11.91 -5.93
CA SER A 155 13.55 -11.62 -7.33
C SER A 155 12.30 -11.22 -8.11
N TYR A 156 12.48 -10.71 -9.32
CA TYR A 156 11.38 -10.37 -10.22
C TYR A 156 11.43 -11.20 -11.51
N ALA A 157 10.30 -11.37 -12.19
CA ALA A 157 10.28 -12.02 -13.50
C ALA A 157 10.79 -11.09 -14.60
N ASN A 158 10.52 -9.79 -14.49
CA ASN A 158 11.02 -8.78 -15.42
C ASN A 158 11.30 -7.44 -14.72
N GLY A 159 11.82 -6.44 -15.44
CA GLY A 159 12.10 -5.10 -14.90
C GLY A 159 13.58 -4.70 -14.94
N PRO A 160 13.96 -3.62 -14.26
CA PRO A 160 15.35 -3.17 -14.20
C PRO A 160 16.20 -4.14 -13.38
N ASN A 161 17.48 -4.28 -13.74
CA ASN A 161 18.46 -5.06 -12.98
C ASN A 161 19.88 -4.60 -13.32
N THR A 162 20.59 -4.09 -12.32
CA THR A 162 21.92 -3.49 -12.49
C THR A 162 22.80 -3.74 -11.26
N PRO A 163 23.95 -4.45 -11.40
CA PRO A 163 24.43 -5.16 -12.58
C PRO A 163 23.76 -6.55 -12.76
N ARG A 164 23.47 -6.93 -14.01
CA ARG A 164 22.92 -8.27 -14.33
C ARG A 164 23.99 -9.31 -14.62
N PHE A 165 25.03 -8.92 -15.34
CA PHE A 165 26.08 -9.82 -15.82
C PHE A 165 27.37 -9.58 -15.03
N ASP A 166 28.21 -10.61 -14.97
CA ASP A 166 29.57 -10.46 -14.47
C ASP A 166 30.35 -9.40 -15.27
N PRO A 167 31.51 -8.91 -14.77
CA PRO A 167 32.27 -7.87 -15.46
C PRO A 167 32.74 -8.26 -16.88
N GLN A 168 32.75 -9.56 -17.21
CA GLN A 168 33.12 -10.09 -18.51
C GLN A 168 31.92 -10.17 -19.48
N GLY A 169 30.69 -10.13 -18.96
CA GLY A 169 29.46 -10.33 -19.73
C GLY A 169 29.17 -11.80 -20.06
N GLU A 170 29.90 -12.73 -19.48
CA GLU A 170 29.88 -14.16 -19.85
C GLU A 170 28.94 -14.99 -18.96
N GLY A 171 28.51 -14.43 -17.82
CA GLY A 171 27.69 -15.11 -16.84
C GLY A 171 26.83 -14.18 -16.01
N GLN A 172 26.01 -14.78 -15.13
CA GLN A 172 25.21 -14.04 -14.16
C GLN A 172 26.11 -13.37 -13.13
N TYR A 173 25.81 -12.11 -12.82
CA TYR A 173 26.50 -11.40 -11.74
C TYR A 173 26.27 -12.10 -10.39
N ASN A 174 27.37 -12.34 -9.66
CA ASN A 174 27.30 -12.93 -8.34
C ASN A 174 27.02 -11.86 -7.28
N ILE A 175 25.83 -11.91 -6.70
CA ILE A 175 25.34 -10.91 -5.73
C ILE A 175 25.89 -11.09 -4.31
N ILE A 176 26.78 -12.05 -4.05
CA ILE A 176 27.15 -12.46 -2.69
C ILE A 176 27.54 -11.28 -1.77
N ASP A 177 28.24 -10.29 -2.32
CA ASP A 177 28.74 -9.11 -1.59
C ASP A 177 27.82 -7.88 -1.65
N ASP A 178 26.70 -7.97 -2.38
CA ASP A 178 25.78 -6.88 -2.58
C ASP A 178 25.15 -6.40 -1.27
N LYS A 179 24.96 -5.08 -1.16
CA LYS A 179 24.31 -4.41 -0.04
C LYS A 179 22.80 -4.36 -0.21
N ARG A 180 22.17 -5.54 -0.19
CA ARG A 180 20.70 -5.72 -0.32
C ARG A 180 19.89 -5.03 0.79
N ASP A 181 20.52 -4.74 1.92
CA ASP A 181 19.94 -3.98 3.03
C ASP A 181 19.77 -2.49 2.69
N LYS A 182 20.36 -2.00 1.59
CA LYS A 182 20.15 -0.62 1.16
C LYS A 182 18.78 -0.47 0.50
N PRO A 183 18.00 0.58 0.85
CA PRO A 183 16.66 0.77 0.28
C PRO A 183 16.64 0.77 -1.25
N ASP A 184 17.62 1.42 -1.87
CA ASP A 184 17.70 1.54 -3.34
C ASP A 184 18.30 0.33 -4.07
N TYR A 185 18.56 -0.79 -3.37
CA TYR A 185 19.06 -1.98 -4.04
C TYR A 185 18.02 -2.56 -5.01
N THR A 186 18.41 -2.69 -6.28
CA THR A 186 17.59 -3.30 -7.33
C THR A 186 17.80 -4.82 -7.34
N PHE A 187 16.71 -5.57 -7.12
CA PHE A 187 16.75 -7.02 -7.05
C PHE A 187 16.83 -7.69 -8.42
N GLN A 188 17.40 -8.90 -8.45
CA GLN A 188 17.62 -9.66 -9.67
C GLN A 188 16.32 -9.91 -10.44
N THR A 189 16.42 -9.86 -11.77
CA THR A 189 15.31 -10.16 -12.68
C THR A 189 15.72 -11.08 -13.84
N ILE A 190 14.76 -11.81 -14.41
CA ILE A 190 14.97 -12.71 -15.54
C ILE A 190 14.96 -11.92 -16.87
N ASN A 191 13.97 -11.07 -17.09
CA ASN A 191 13.83 -10.30 -18.33
C ASN A 191 14.06 -8.81 -18.08
N LEU A 192 15.06 -8.23 -18.76
CA LEU A 192 15.35 -6.81 -18.61
C LEU A 192 14.29 -5.96 -19.27
N LEU A 193 13.71 -5.06 -18.50
CA LEU A 193 12.82 -4.00 -18.94
C LEU A 193 13.22 -2.69 -18.25
N PRO A 194 12.88 -1.52 -18.81
CA PRO A 194 13.11 -0.24 -18.12
C PRO A 194 12.28 -0.10 -16.83
N SER A 195 11.19 -0.85 -16.71
CA SER A 195 10.29 -0.90 -15.56
C SER A 195 9.74 -2.32 -15.42
N GLY A 196 9.57 -2.79 -14.18
CA GLY A 196 8.86 -4.04 -13.89
C GLY A 196 7.42 -3.97 -14.41
N THR A 197 6.81 -5.11 -14.72
CA THR A 197 5.39 -5.16 -15.07
C THR A 197 4.54 -5.51 -13.86
N HIS A 198 3.28 -5.09 -13.88
CA HIS A 198 2.26 -5.71 -13.05
C HIS A 198 2.19 -7.21 -13.33
N ASP A 199 1.57 -7.94 -12.41
CA ASP A 199 1.27 -9.36 -12.54
C ASP A 199 -0.25 -9.59 -12.50
N GLY A 200 -0.69 -10.55 -13.31
CA GLY A 200 -2.11 -10.85 -13.53
C GLY A 200 -2.68 -11.93 -12.59
N GLN A 201 -1.92 -12.37 -11.59
CA GLN A 201 -2.45 -13.29 -10.57
C GLN A 201 -3.53 -12.63 -9.71
N ASP A 202 -4.40 -13.46 -9.16
CA ASP A 202 -5.42 -13.02 -8.21
C ASP A 202 -4.76 -12.35 -6.99
N VAL A 203 -5.39 -11.29 -6.49
CA VAL A 203 -4.96 -10.57 -5.29
C VAL A 203 -5.89 -10.87 -4.11
N THR A 204 -5.36 -10.76 -2.90
CA THR A 204 -6.14 -11.06 -1.68
C THR A 204 -6.99 -9.87 -1.26
N VAL A 205 -8.18 -10.16 -0.75
CA VAL A 205 -9.05 -9.22 -0.06
C VAL A 205 -9.18 -9.64 1.41
N PHE A 206 -8.97 -8.70 2.32
CA PHE A 206 -9.22 -8.84 3.74
C PHE A 206 -10.36 -7.91 4.14
N ALA A 207 -11.27 -8.39 5.00
CA ALA A 207 -12.39 -7.58 5.46
C ALA A 207 -12.65 -7.78 6.96
N ASN A 208 -13.01 -6.69 7.65
CA ASN A 208 -13.43 -6.70 9.04
C ASN A 208 -14.61 -5.74 9.23
N GLY A 209 -15.60 -6.13 10.03
CA GLY A 209 -16.77 -5.31 10.36
C GLY A 209 -18.09 -5.77 9.71
N PRO A 210 -19.12 -4.89 9.66
CA PRO A 210 -20.44 -5.26 9.16
C PRO A 210 -20.38 -5.81 7.74
N TRP A 211 -21.07 -6.92 7.51
CA TRP A 211 -21.13 -7.61 6.21
C TRP A 211 -19.80 -8.13 5.63
N ALA A 212 -18.71 -8.11 6.39
CA ALA A 212 -17.41 -8.65 5.95
C ALA A 212 -17.49 -10.13 5.51
N HIS A 213 -18.45 -10.90 6.05
CA HIS A 213 -18.70 -12.30 5.68
C HIS A 213 -19.17 -12.50 4.23
N LEU A 214 -19.52 -11.44 3.50
CA LEU A 214 -19.84 -11.49 2.07
C LEU A 214 -18.60 -11.50 1.17
N LEU A 215 -17.44 -11.08 1.70
CA LEU A 215 -16.15 -11.06 0.98
C LEU A 215 -15.38 -12.35 1.25
N VAL A 216 -15.89 -13.45 0.71
CA VAL A 216 -15.34 -14.80 0.88
C VAL A 216 -15.25 -15.55 -0.46
N GLY A 217 -14.28 -16.45 -0.58
CA GLY A 217 -14.05 -17.23 -1.80
C GLY A 217 -13.34 -16.44 -2.90
N ASN A 218 -13.62 -16.78 -4.16
CA ASN A 218 -13.07 -16.11 -5.34
C ASN A 218 -14.19 -15.34 -6.04
N TYR A 219 -13.92 -14.10 -6.42
CA TYR A 219 -14.88 -13.22 -7.07
C TYR A 219 -14.18 -12.17 -7.91
N GLU A 220 -14.91 -11.61 -8.85
CA GLU A 220 -14.47 -10.46 -9.65
C GLU A 220 -14.20 -9.25 -8.73
N GLN A 221 -13.14 -8.48 -9.02
CA GLN A 221 -12.76 -7.29 -8.26
C GLN A 221 -13.92 -6.28 -8.13
N THR A 222 -14.83 -6.25 -9.12
CA THR A 222 -16.04 -5.41 -9.13
C THR A 222 -17.04 -5.72 -8.01
N VAL A 223 -16.94 -6.87 -7.35
CA VAL A 223 -17.77 -7.24 -6.19
C VAL A 223 -17.44 -6.39 -4.97
N ILE A 224 -16.18 -5.97 -4.81
CA ILE A 224 -15.71 -5.19 -3.65
C ILE A 224 -16.53 -3.90 -3.44
N PRO A 225 -16.60 -2.95 -4.41
CA PRO A 225 -17.39 -1.73 -4.23
C PRO A 225 -18.90 -2.02 -4.12
N TYR A 226 -19.38 -3.12 -4.71
CA TYR A 226 -20.79 -3.50 -4.63
C TYR A 226 -21.17 -3.94 -3.21
N VAL A 227 -20.36 -4.79 -2.59
CA VAL A 227 -20.55 -5.23 -1.19
C VAL A 227 -20.40 -4.04 -0.23
N MET A 228 -19.42 -3.17 -0.44
CA MET A 228 -19.27 -1.95 0.38
C MET A 228 -20.50 -1.04 0.27
N GLY A 229 -21.02 -0.83 -0.95
CA GLY A 229 -22.23 -0.03 -1.18
C GLY A 229 -23.47 -0.67 -0.54
N TYR A 230 -23.59 -1.99 -0.59
CA TYR A 230 -24.65 -2.74 0.09
C TYR A 230 -24.53 -2.59 1.62
N ALA A 231 -23.35 -2.81 2.19
CA ALA A 231 -23.12 -2.73 3.63
C ALA A 231 -23.42 -1.32 4.19
N ALA A 232 -23.02 -0.29 3.47
CA ALA A 232 -23.23 1.11 3.84
C ALA A 232 -24.60 1.67 3.43
N GLN A 233 -25.46 0.88 2.76
CA GLN A 233 -26.78 1.32 2.27
C GLN A 233 -26.70 2.54 1.32
N ILE A 234 -25.66 2.60 0.49
CA ILE A 234 -25.45 3.67 -0.48
C ILE A 234 -25.50 3.18 -1.94
N GLY A 235 -25.87 4.07 -2.85
CA GLY A 235 -25.85 3.82 -4.29
C GLY A 235 -26.83 2.75 -4.77
N PRO A 236 -26.62 2.20 -5.99
CA PRO A 236 -27.52 1.19 -6.58
C PRO A 236 -27.60 -0.12 -5.77
N ALA A 237 -26.53 -0.49 -5.06
CA ALA A 237 -26.46 -1.72 -4.26
C ALA A 237 -27.45 -1.72 -3.09
N ALA A 238 -27.73 -0.56 -2.50
CA ALA A 238 -28.74 -0.40 -1.45
C ALA A 238 -30.15 -0.83 -1.91
N LYS A 239 -30.48 -0.63 -3.20
CA LYS A 239 -31.80 -0.95 -3.76
C LYS A 239 -31.96 -2.43 -4.13
N ALA A 240 -30.85 -3.11 -4.43
CA ALA A 240 -30.88 -4.45 -5.01
C ALA A 240 -31.25 -5.55 -3.99
N PHE A 241 -31.06 -5.30 -2.71
CA PHE A 241 -31.24 -6.28 -1.64
C PHE A 241 -32.04 -5.72 -0.47
N ASN A 242 -33.07 -4.93 -0.78
CA ASN A 242 -34.16 -4.61 0.14
C ASN A 242 -34.89 -5.93 0.47
N LEU A 243 -34.26 -6.76 1.30
CA LEU A 243 -34.86 -7.92 1.95
C LEU A 243 -35.97 -7.33 2.79
N GLY A 244 -37.18 -7.35 2.22
CA GLY A 244 -38.29 -6.54 2.66
C GLY A 244 -38.46 -6.57 4.17
N SER A 245 -38.90 -5.44 4.70
CA SER A 245 -39.79 -5.44 5.85
C SER A 245 -40.90 -6.47 5.59
N GLN A 246 -40.74 -7.68 6.12
CA GLN A 246 -41.84 -8.58 6.47
C GLN A 246 -42.05 -8.47 7.96
#